data_AF-A0A4Y8SLR0-F1
#
_entry.id   AF-A0A4Y8SLR0-F1
#
_cell.length_a   1.000
_cell.length_b   1.000
_cell.length_c   1.000
_cell.angle_alpha   90.00
_cell.angle_beta   90.00
_cell.angle_gamma   90.00
#
_symmetry.space_group_name_H-M   'P 1'
#
loop_
_entity.id
_entity.type
_entity.pdbx_description
1 polymer ?
#
loop_
_entity_poly.entity_id
_entity_poly.type
_entity_poly.pdbx_seq_one_letter_code
_entity_poly.pdbx_strand_id
1 'polypeptide(L)'
;MKTNQITAFGSRAAKLFSITALSIAMALSSCKKDSTAGNAVTEDEAAEVMVQAVDPASGGLALQTTAATTIALTNSSSAKCGVAKDSTITGTGSTATRTYSYNLSWHRLLTCGVGSIPSKLDFTFTGGSTYSGPRMSSDDNSTGAFTVTGLELGSSEYVVNQTYTRKGTQQSKVRKNRSFSSTVNIITTDVKVSKATQQITSGTGTVKVTGTASTGETFSYSATITFLGSKKANIVFASGTTYAVSW
;
A
#
# COMPACT_ATOMS: atom_id res chain seq x y z
N MET A 1 -18.16 -0.27 17.28
CA MET A 1 -17.00 -0.58 16.39
C MET A 1 -17.50 -0.45 14.95
N LYS A 2 -17.20 0.65 14.25
CA LYS A 2 -17.71 0.90 12.89
C LYS A 2 -16.70 0.36 11.88
N THR A 3 -17.02 -0.77 11.25
CA THR A 3 -16.26 -1.33 10.13
C THR A 3 -16.66 -0.58 8.86
N ASN A 4 -15.80 0.28 8.32
CA ASN A 4 -16.03 0.90 7.02
C ASN A 4 -15.58 -0.08 5.93
N GLN A 5 -16.54 -0.81 5.35
CA GLN A 5 -16.33 -1.61 4.14
C GLN A 5 -16.21 -0.66 2.94
N ILE A 6 -15.10 -0.70 2.21
CA ILE A 6 -14.95 0.00 0.94
C ILE A 6 -15.33 -0.97 -0.18
N THR A 7 -16.62 -1.03 -0.49
CA THR A 7 -17.17 -1.73 -1.67
C THR A 7 -17.81 -0.71 -2.59
N ALA A 8 -17.32 -0.63 -3.83
CA ALA A 8 -17.86 0.22 -4.88
C ALA A 8 -19.18 -0.36 -5.40
N PHE A 9 -20.27 0.40 -5.30
CA PHE A 9 -21.50 0.11 -6.02
C PHE A 9 -21.99 1.37 -6.75
N GLY A 10 -22.39 1.13 -8.00
CA GLY A 10 -22.63 2.13 -9.03
C GLY A 10 -23.95 2.88 -8.92
N SER A 11 -23.94 4.02 -9.59
CA SER A 11 -25.02 4.97 -9.80
C SER A 11 -26.24 4.36 -10.51
N ARG A 12 -27.44 4.73 -10.04
CA ARG A 12 -28.64 4.84 -10.87
C ARG A 12 -29.37 6.15 -10.54
N ALA A 13 -29.63 6.92 -11.59
CA ALA A 13 -30.45 8.12 -11.57
C ALA A 13 -31.96 7.78 -11.56
N ALA A 14 -32.77 8.59 -10.85
CA ALA A 14 -34.12 8.99 -11.26
C ALA A 14 -34.77 10.04 -10.31
N LYS A 15 -35.07 11.22 -10.89
CA LYS A 15 -36.26 12.10 -10.80
C LYS A 15 -36.80 12.69 -9.47
N LEU A 16 -36.83 14.03 -9.47
CA LEU A 16 -37.91 15.01 -9.13
C LEU A 16 -38.82 14.77 -7.90
N PHE A 17 -38.95 15.76 -7.00
CA PHE A 17 -40.03 16.79 -6.98
C PHE A 17 -39.91 17.75 -5.78
N SER A 18 -40.50 18.95 -5.96
CA SER A 18 -41.06 19.90 -4.98
C SER A 18 -40.21 20.97 -4.27
N ILE A 19 -40.66 22.20 -4.56
CA ILE A 19 -40.37 23.52 -4.00
C ILE A 19 -41.15 23.71 -2.70
N THR A 20 -40.52 24.30 -1.67
CA THR A 20 -41.21 25.17 -0.69
C THR A 20 -40.23 26.19 -0.10
N ALA A 21 -40.78 27.36 0.20
CA ALA A 21 -40.12 28.64 0.33
C ALA A 21 -39.65 29.00 1.76
N LEU A 22 -38.67 29.90 1.78
CA LEU A 22 -38.55 31.11 2.62
C LEU A 22 -38.75 31.00 4.15
N SER A 23 -37.65 31.15 4.90
CA SER A 23 -37.60 32.08 6.05
C SER A 23 -36.17 32.31 6.51
N ILE A 24 -35.79 33.59 6.52
CA ILE A 24 -34.54 34.16 7.04
C ILE A 24 -34.58 34.17 8.57
N ALA A 25 -33.52 33.67 9.20
CA ALA A 25 -33.10 34.10 10.53
C ALA A 25 -31.57 34.10 10.59
N MET A 26 -31.00 35.30 10.48
CA MET A 26 -29.58 35.56 10.71
C MET A 26 -29.30 35.44 12.21
N ALA A 27 -28.78 34.31 12.64
CA ALA A 27 -28.06 34.19 13.89
C ALA A 27 -26.56 34.19 13.58
N LEU A 28 -25.93 35.36 13.65
CA LEU A 28 -24.48 35.47 13.72
C LEU A 28 -24.02 35.02 15.12
N SER A 29 -24.10 33.71 15.38
CA SER A 29 -23.32 33.11 16.46
C SER A 29 -21.88 33.03 15.98
N SER A 30 -21.08 34.03 16.35
CA SER A 30 -19.63 33.96 16.28
C SER A 30 -19.14 32.91 17.27
N CYS A 31 -19.31 31.64 16.90
CA CYS A 31 -18.52 30.56 17.47
C CYS A 31 -17.10 30.83 16.98
N LYS A 32 -16.25 31.35 17.87
CA LYS A 32 -14.82 31.11 17.75
C LYS A 32 -14.66 29.61 17.60
N LYS A 33 -14.44 29.17 16.37
CA LYS A 33 -14.06 27.80 16.09
C LYS A 33 -12.70 27.65 16.74
N ASP A 34 -12.67 27.02 17.90
CA ASP A 34 -11.45 26.49 18.46
C ASP A 34 -10.82 25.64 17.35
N SER A 35 -9.79 26.20 16.72
CA SER A 35 -9.01 25.51 15.72
C SER A 35 -8.15 24.52 16.46
N THR A 36 -8.73 23.40 16.90
CA THR A 36 -7.98 22.15 16.92
C THR A 36 -7.41 22.02 15.52
N ALA A 37 -6.12 22.25 15.38
CA ALA A 37 -5.38 22.10 14.14
C ALA A 37 -5.55 20.64 13.69
N GLY A 38 -6.61 20.38 12.95
CA GLY A 38 -6.81 19.11 12.27
C GLY A 38 -5.71 18.99 11.24
N ASN A 39 -5.09 17.81 11.14
CA ASN A 39 -4.12 17.53 10.09
C ASN A 39 -4.67 17.99 8.73
N ALA A 40 -3.79 18.65 7.97
CA ALA A 40 -4.11 19.20 6.65
C ALA A 40 -4.82 18.17 5.78
N VAL A 41 -4.30 16.95 5.79
CA VAL A 41 -4.86 15.74 5.16
C VAL A 41 -5.58 14.92 6.22
N THR A 42 -6.77 14.44 5.90
CA THR A 42 -7.61 13.66 6.82
C THR A 42 -7.14 12.21 6.96
N GLU A 43 -7.58 11.52 8.03
CA GLU A 43 -7.25 10.10 8.23
C GLU A 43 -7.69 9.22 7.05
N ASP A 44 -8.91 9.40 6.50
CA ASP A 44 -9.36 8.59 5.35
C ASP A 44 -8.51 8.83 4.09
N GLU A 45 -7.99 10.05 3.90
CA GLU A 45 -7.11 10.34 2.77
C GLU A 45 -5.76 9.68 2.98
N ALA A 46 -5.20 9.80 4.19
CA ALA A 46 -3.98 9.09 4.59
C ALA A 46 -4.13 7.57 4.45
N ALA A 47 -5.27 7.02 4.85
CA ALA A 47 -5.60 5.60 4.73
C ALA A 47 -5.65 5.16 3.25
N GLU A 48 -6.25 5.95 2.36
CA GLU A 48 -6.24 5.66 0.93
C GLU A 48 -4.79 5.57 0.39
N VAL A 49 -3.91 6.50 0.77
CA VAL A 49 -2.48 6.42 0.37
C VAL A 49 -1.84 5.12 0.87
N MET A 50 -2.08 4.75 2.14
CA MET A 50 -1.53 3.53 2.73
C MET A 50 -2.06 2.26 2.06
N VAL A 51 -3.37 2.21 1.75
CA VAL A 51 -4.00 1.11 1.01
C VAL A 51 -3.35 0.95 -0.36
N GLN A 52 -3.18 2.05 -1.09
CA GLN A 52 -2.52 2.06 -2.40
C GLN A 52 -1.02 1.73 -2.29
N ALA A 53 -0.36 1.95 -1.16
CA ALA A 53 1.03 1.50 -0.96
C ALA A 53 1.15 -0.02 -0.80
N VAL A 54 0.07 -0.71 -0.41
CA VAL A 54 0.04 -2.17 -0.21
C VAL A 54 -0.47 -2.90 -1.46
N ASP A 55 -1.47 -2.33 -2.13
CA ASP A 55 -2.17 -2.95 -3.26
C ASP A 55 -1.24 -3.34 -4.43
N PRO A 56 -1.33 -4.56 -4.97
CA PRO A 56 -0.54 -4.95 -6.12
C PRO A 56 -0.78 -4.12 -7.39
N ALA A 57 -2.01 -3.65 -7.60
CA ALA A 57 -2.39 -2.93 -8.82
C ALA A 57 -1.70 -1.56 -8.95
N SER A 58 -1.23 -0.98 -7.85
CA SER A 58 -0.46 0.27 -7.82
C SER A 58 1.06 0.02 -7.76
N GLY A 59 1.51 -1.22 -7.96
CA GLY A 59 2.90 -1.64 -7.78
C GLY A 59 3.32 -1.78 -6.31
N GLY A 60 2.36 -1.83 -5.39
CA GLY A 60 2.57 -1.80 -3.94
C GLY A 60 3.24 -3.04 -3.35
N LEU A 61 3.39 -3.01 -2.03
CA LEU A 61 4.12 -4.00 -1.22
C LEU A 61 3.73 -5.46 -1.54
N ALA A 62 2.44 -5.76 -1.71
CA ALA A 62 1.98 -7.12 -1.94
C ALA A 62 2.46 -7.68 -3.31
N LEU A 63 2.55 -6.85 -4.35
CA LEU A 63 3.15 -7.25 -5.64
C LEU A 63 4.61 -7.63 -5.45
N GLN A 64 5.38 -6.77 -4.77
CA GLN A 64 6.82 -6.98 -4.58
C GLN A 64 7.11 -8.19 -3.68
N THR A 65 6.24 -8.45 -2.70
CA THR A 65 6.34 -9.65 -1.83
C THR A 65 6.17 -10.93 -2.65
N THR A 66 5.15 -10.94 -3.52
CA THR A 66 4.86 -12.06 -4.41
C THR A 66 5.98 -12.25 -5.44
N ALA A 67 6.52 -11.16 -5.97
CA ALA A 67 7.66 -11.19 -6.90
C ALA A 67 8.91 -11.79 -6.24
N ALA A 68 9.30 -11.30 -5.05
CA ALA A 68 10.47 -11.79 -4.32
C ALA A 68 10.37 -13.29 -4.03
N THR A 69 9.21 -13.77 -3.60
CA THR A 69 8.98 -15.19 -3.29
C THR A 69 8.89 -16.08 -4.54
N THR A 70 8.31 -15.58 -5.63
CA THR A 70 8.33 -16.27 -6.94
C THR A 70 9.76 -16.40 -7.48
N ILE A 71 10.59 -15.36 -7.30
CA ILE A 71 12.00 -15.40 -7.65
C ILE A 71 12.74 -16.43 -6.79
N ALA A 72 12.45 -16.48 -5.49
CA ALA A 72 13.03 -17.46 -4.57
C ALA A 72 12.69 -18.90 -5.00
N LEU A 73 11.46 -19.16 -5.43
CA LEU A 73 11.04 -20.46 -5.96
C LEU A 73 11.83 -20.85 -7.22
N THR A 74 11.87 -19.95 -8.20
CA THR A 74 12.46 -20.19 -9.52
C THR A 74 13.99 -20.17 -9.55
N ASN A 75 14.64 -19.60 -8.51
CA ASN A 75 16.10 -19.54 -8.40
C ASN A 75 16.66 -20.43 -7.28
N SER A 76 15.90 -21.41 -6.78
CA SER A 76 16.29 -22.32 -5.69
C SER A 76 17.45 -23.30 -6.01
N SER A 77 18.18 -23.09 -7.10
CA SER A 77 19.34 -23.91 -7.49
C SER A 77 20.64 -23.37 -6.89
N SER A 78 21.48 -24.29 -6.40
CA SER A 78 22.82 -23.99 -5.89
C SER A 78 23.74 -23.31 -6.93
N ALA A 79 23.49 -23.50 -8.23
CA ALA A 79 24.25 -22.84 -9.29
C ALA A 79 23.98 -21.33 -9.38
N LYS A 80 23.01 -20.79 -8.63
CA LYS A 80 22.66 -19.36 -8.59
C LYS A 80 23.15 -18.65 -7.32
N CYS A 81 23.82 -19.37 -6.42
CA CYS A 81 24.37 -18.81 -5.19
C CYS A 81 25.44 -17.76 -5.48
N GLY A 82 25.41 -16.64 -4.76
CA GLY A 82 26.43 -15.59 -4.83
C GLY A 82 26.41 -14.75 -6.11
N VAL A 83 25.53 -15.07 -7.07
CA VAL A 83 25.42 -14.34 -8.33
C VAL A 83 24.34 -13.28 -8.21
N ALA A 84 24.74 -12.02 -8.18
CA ALA A 84 23.80 -10.90 -8.28
C ALA A 84 23.13 -10.89 -9.66
N LYS A 85 21.84 -10.60 -9.69
CA LYS A 85 21.08 -10.46 -10.93
C LYS A 85 20.17 -9.26 -10.86
N ASP A 86 20.06 -8.59 -12.01
CA ASP A 86 19.20 -7.43 -12.17
C ASP A 86 18.09 -7.75 -13.17
N SER A 87 16.96 -7.07 -13.03
CA SER A 87 15.83 -7.17 -13.96
C SER A 87 15.02 -5.90 -13.93
N THR A 88 14.38 -5.54 -15.03
CA THR A 88 13.38 -4.47 -15.05
C THR A 88 12.02 -5.08 -15.29
N ILE A 89 11.06 -4.77 -14.43
CA ILE A 89 9.66 -5.12 -14.61
C ILE A 89 8.91 -3.85 -14.99
N THR A 90 8.11 -3.95 -16.04
CA THR A 90 7.12 -2.94 -16.37
C THR A 90 5.74 -3.56 -16.31
N GLY A 91 4.75 -2.75 -15.98
CA GLY A 91 3.36 -3.16 -16.05
C GLY A 91 2.50 -1.95 -16.31
N THR A 92 1.55 -2.10 -17.21
CA THR A 92 0.54 -1.09 -17.48
C THR A 92 -0.79 -1.82 -17.61
N GLY A 93 -1.86 -1.18 -17.18
CA GLY A 93 -3.16 -1.82 -17.26
C GLY A 93 -4.28 -1.02 -16.64
N SER A 94 -5.44 -1.65 -16.65
CA SER A 94 -6.64 -1.17 -16.01
C SER A 94 -7.37 -2.31 -15.33
N THR A 95 -8.08 -1.96 -14.26
CA THR A 95 -9.11 -2.77 -13.62
C THR A 95 -10.46 -2.10 -13.85
N ALA A 96 -11.53 -2.68 -13.32
CA ALA A 96 -12.86 -2.05 -13.38
C ALA A 96 -12.90 -0.63 -12.77
N THR A 97 -11.96 -0.28 -11.88
CA THR A 97 -12.02 0.99 -11.12
C THR A 97 -10.75 1.85 -11.22
N ARG A 98 -9.67 1.35 -11.82
CA ARG A 98 -8.36 2.02 -11.83
C ARG A 98 -7.57 1.80 -13.10
N THR A 99 -6.74 2.77 -13.45
CA THR A 99 -5.60 2.59 -14.33
C THR A 99 -4.31 2.63 -13.54
N TYR A 100 -3.27 1.96 -14.04
CA TYR A 100 -1.95 1.97 -13.42
C TYR A 100 -0.83 1.81 -14.45
N SER A 101 0.34 2.30 -14.09
CA SER A 101 1.61 1.97 -14.73
C SER A 101 2.71 1.86 -13.70
N TYR A 102 3.71 1.02 -13.95
CA TYR A 102 4.94 0.99 -13.17
C TYR A 102 6.12 0.55 -14.03
N ASN A 103 7.30 1.03 -13.63
CA ASN A 103 8.60 0.62 -14.14
C ASN A 103 9.53 0.52 -12.95
N LEU A 104 9.89 -0.71 -12.59
CA LEU A 104 10.68 -1.01 -11.40
C LEU A 104 11.94 -1.79 -11.81
N SER A 105 13.08 -1.31 -11.33
CA SER A 105 14.35 -2.01 -11.39
C SER A 105 14.49 -2.88 -10.15
N TRP A 106 14.72 -4.16 -10.36
CA TRP A 106 14.92 -5.19 -9.34
C TRP A 106 16.39 -5.58 -9.29
N HIS A 107 16.92 -5.71 -8.08
CA HIS A 107 18.20 -6.33 -7.78
C HIS A 107 17.98 -7.50 -6.83
N ARG A 108 18.65 -8.62 -7.07
CA ARG A 108 18.50 -9.82 -6.25
C ARG A 108 19.81 -10.56 -6.07
N LEU A 109 19.98 -11.14 -4.88
CA LEU A 109 21.14 -11.96 -4.53
C LEU A 109 20.69 -13.16 -3.70
N LEU A 110 20.99 -14.36 -4.19
CA LEU A 110 20.75 -15.60 -3.46
C LEU A 110 21.99 -15.98 -2.65
N THR A 111 21.85 -16.12 -1.34
CA THR A 111 22.88 -16.63 -0.44
C THR A 111 22.59 -18.07 -0.07
N CYS A 112 23.62 -18.92 -0.14
CA CYS A 112 23.53 -20.33 0.19
C CYS A 112 24.40 -20.65 1.40
N GLY A 113 23.92 -21.55 2.25
CA GLY A 113 24.63 -22.03 3.41
C GLY A 113 25.48 -23.27 3.10
N VAL A 114 25.69 -24.08 4.13
CA VAL A 114 26.45 -25.34 4.05
C VAL A 114 25.84 -26.26 2.99
N GLY A 115 26.70 -26.92 2.20
CA GLY A 115 26.27 -27.82 1.12
C GLY A 115 25.65 -27.10 -0.08
N SER A 116 25.86 -25.78 -0.20
CA SER A 116 25.32 -24.95 -1.29
C SER A 116 23.79 -24.91 -1.32
N ILE A 117 23.14 -25.12 -0.18
CA ILE A 117 21.68 -25.07 -0.03
C ILE A 117 21.26 -23.60 0.11
N PRO A 118 20.30 -23.09 -0.70
CA PRO A 118 19.77 -21.75 -0.55
C PRO A 118 19.27 -21.48 0.87
N SER A 119 19.70 -20.36 1.44
CA SER A 119 19.38 -19.98 2.83
C SER A 119 18.65 -18.64 2.92
N LYS A 120 18.99 -17.71 2.01
CA LYS A 120 18.44 -16.35 2.01
C LYS A 120 18.40 -15.80 0.59
N LEU A 121 17.35 -15.07 0.26
CA LEU A 121 17.30 -14.21 -0.91
C LEU A 121 17.15 -12.76 -0.43
N ASP A 122 18.12 -11.92 -0.79
CA ASP A 122 17.97 -10.47 -0.67
C ASP A 122 17.42 -9.94 -1.99
N PHE A 123 16.35 -9.15 -1.91
CA PHE A 123 15.65 -8.56 -3.04
C PHE A 123 15.44 -7.07 -2.76
N THR A 124 15.90 -6.22 -3.64
CA THR A 124 15.66 -4.78 -3.56
C THR A 124 15.04 -4.29 -4.86
N PHE A 125 14.31 -3.19 -4.77
CA PHE A 125 13.80 -2.54 -5.96
C PHE A 125 13.75 -1.02 -5.81
N THR A 126 13.71 -0.35 -6.95
CA THR A 126 13.48 1.09 -7.07
C THR A 126 12.73 1.38 -8.36
N GLY A 127 11.86 2.39 -8.38
CA GLY A 127 11.26 2.83 -9.64
C GLY A 127 9.94 3.57 -9.49
N GLY A 128 9.44 4.01 -10.64
CA GLY A 128 8.22 4.83 -10.75
C GLY A 128 6.96 3.98 -10.84
N SER A 129 5.88 4.51 -10.28
CA SER A 129 4.53 3.96 -10.40
C SER A 129 3.50 5.07 -10.42
N THR A 130 2.53 4.99 -11.34
CA THR A 130 1.37 5.87 -11.36
C THR A 130 0.10 5.06 -11.20
N TYR A 131 -0.93 5.66 -10.61
CA TYR A 131 -2.28 5.09 -10.64
C TYR A 131 -3.34 6.19 -10.66
N SER A 132 -4.50 5.88 -11.21
CA SER A 132 -5.67 6.75 -11.16
C SER A 132 -6.89 5.91 -10.83
N GLY A 133 -7.42 6.10 -9.62
CA GLY A 133 -8.62 5.42 -9.12
C GLY A 133 -9.76 6.37 -8.80
N PRO A 134 -10.86 5.86 -8.21
CA PRO A 134 -12.04 6.66 -7.96
C PRO A 134 -11.83 7.68 -6.84
N ARG A 135 -10.98 7.34 -5.85
CA ARG A 135 -10.73 8.16 -4.65
C ARG A 135 -9.43 8.94 -4.70
N MET A 136 -8.46 8.49 -5.50
CA MET A 136 -7.13 9.09 -5.55
C MET A 136 -6.43 8.77 -6.87
N SER A 137 -5.60 9.69 -7.33
CA SER A 137 -4.55 9.42 -8.31
C SER A 137 -3.19 9.83 -7.76
N SER A 138 -2.14 9.17 -8.22
CA SER A 138 -0.79 9.43 -7.75
C SER A 138 0.26 9.23 -8.83
N ASP A 139 1.35 9.98 -8.69
CA ASP A 139 2.62 9.75 -9.37
C ASP A 139 3.69 9.58 -8.29
N ASP A 140 4.24 8.37 -8.20
CA ASP A 140 5.06 7.91 -7.10
C ASP A 140 6.37 7.29 -7.59
N ASN A 141 7.37 7.35 -6.72
CA ASN A 141 8.57 6.54 -6.77
C ASN A 141 8.63 5.67 -5.52
N SER A 142 8.92 4.38 -5.68
CA SER A 142 8.98 3.41 -4.60
C SER A 142 10.35 2.76 -4.54
N THR A 143 10.87 2.56 -3.33
CA THR A 143 12.01 1.71 -3.05
C THR A 143 11.65 0.64 -2.03
N GLY A 144 12.37 -0.48 -2.03
CA GLY A 144 12.21 -1.46 -0.98
C GLY A 144 13.38 -2.43 -0.87
N ALA A 145 13.53 -3.01 0.32
CA ALA A 145 14.52 -4.04 0.64
C ALA A 145 13.85 -5.17 1.41
N PHE A 146 13.99 -6.39 0.87
CA PHE A 146 13.25 -7.58 1.22
C PHE A 146 14.27 -8.68 1.48
N THR A 147 14.12 -9.37 2.61
CA THR A 147 14.90 -10.56 2.92
C THR A 147 13.93 -11.73 3.03
N VAL A 148 14.11 -12.72 2.15
CA VAL A 148 13.31 -13.95 2.11
C VAL A 148 14.15 -15.10 2.67
N THR A 149 13.60 -15.81 3.65
CA THR A 149 14.15 -17.05 4.23
C THR A 149 13.13 -18.19 4.16
N GLY A 150 13.46 -19.35 4.74
CA GLY A 150 12.64 -20.56 4.61
C GLY A 150 12.76 -21.18 3.22
N LEU A 151 13.95 -21.10 2.60
CA LEU A 151 14.18 -21.54 1.22
C LEU A 151 14.37 -23.07 1.11
N GLU A 152 14.72 -23.73 2.21
CA GLU A 152 14.93 -25.18 2.29
C GLU A 152 13.69 -25.99 1.92
N LEU A 153 13.90 -27.17 1.32
CA LEU A 153 12.82 -28.02 0.81
C LEU A 153 11.80 -28.43 1.88
N GLY A 154 12.23 -28.56 3.14
CA GLY A 154 11.36 -28.96 4.25
C GLY A 154 10.40 -27.86 4.73
N SER A 155 10.65 -26.58 4.41
CA SER A 155 9.73 -25.51 4.81
C SER A 155 8.53 -25.42 3.86
N SER A 156 7.33 -25.32 4.43
CA SER A 156 6.08 -25.07 3.71
C SER A 156 5.83 -23.60 3.39
N GLU A 157 6.56 -22.68 4.02
CA GLU A 157 6.37 -21.23 3.91
C GLU A 157 7.72 -20.51 3.69
N TYR A 158 7.68 -19.42 2.95
CA TYR A 158 8.71 -18.39 3.02
C TYR A 158 8.41 -17.45 4.18
N VAL A 159 9.47 -16.91 4.78
CA VAL A 159 9.37 -15.81 5.74
C VAL A 159 10.03 -14.59 5.12
N VAL A 160 9.32 -13.47 5.09
CA VAL A 160 9.74 -12.24 4.42
C VAL A 160 9.77 -11.09 5.42
N ASN A 161 10.96 -10.47 5.54
CA ASN A 161 11.16 -9.22 6.29
C ASN A 161 11.39 -8.09 5.30
N GLN A 162 10.70 -6.96 5.48
CA GLN A 162 10.58 -5.96 4.42
C GLN A 162 10.63 -4.54 4.94
N THR A 163 11.31 -3.69 4.19
CA THR A 163 11.17 -2.25 4.25
C THR A 163 10.70 -1.76 2.88
N TYR A 164 9.74 -0.85 2.87
CA TYR A 164 9.15 -0.30 1.66
C TYR A 164 8.89 1.18 1.88
N THR A 165 9.37 2.01 0.94
CA THR A 165 9.18 3.44 0.96
C THR A 165 8.56 3.89 -0.35
N ARG A 166 7.44 4.60 -0.29
CA ARG A 166 6.75 5.18 -1.44
C ARG A 166 6.65 6.68 -1.26
N LYS A 167 7.21 7.44 -2.19
CA LYS A 167 7.17 8.91 -2.21
C LYS A 167 6.45 9.38 -3.45
N GLY A 168 5.58 10.36 -3.32
CA GLY A 168 4.97 10.93 -4.51
C GLY A 168 3.98 12.03 -4.22
N THR A 169 3.22 12.37 -5.25
CA THR A 169 2.19 13.40 -5.22
C THR A 169 0.83 12.78 -5.46
N GLN A 170 -0.11 13.08 -4.57
CA GLN A 170 -1.47 12.55 -4.61
C GLN A 170 -2.45 13.66 -4.93
N GLN A 171 -3.39 13.35 -5.81
CA GLN A 171 -4.61 14.12 -6.01
C GLN A 171 -5.76 13.32 -5.42
N SER A 172 -6.24 13.76 -4.25
CA SER A 172 -7.46 13.23 -3.64
C SER A 172 -8.63 13.57 -4.56
N LYS A 173 -9.51 12.59 -4.83
CA LYS A 173 -10.78 12.76 -5.55
C LYS A 173 -11.98 12.63 -4.60
N VAL A 174 -11.70 12.50 -3.31
CA VAL A 174 -12.69 12.54 -2.24
C VAL A 174 -12.63 13.88 -1.52
N ARG A 175 -13.71 14.23 -0.82
CA ARG A 175 -13.80 15.42 0.04
C ARG A 175 -13.40 16.70 -0.72
N LYS A 176 -12.30 17.34 -0.33
CA LYS A 176 -11.90 18.67 -0.80
C LYS A 176 -11.11 18.66 -2.11
N ASN A 177 -10.98 17.51 -2.77
CA ASN A 177 -10.24 17.36 -4.02
C ASN A 177 -8.82 17.97 -3.94
N ARG A 178 -8.13 17.72 -2.83
CA ARG A 178 -6.84 18.34 -2.52
C ARG A 178 -5.67 17.63 -3.16
N SER A 179 -4.65 18.41 -3.48
CA SER A 179 -3.32 17.90 -3.84
C SER A 179 -2.40 17.93 -2.62
N PHE A 180 -1.58 16.91 -2.46
CA PHE A 180 -0.56 16.84 -1.42
C PHE A 180 0.59 15.93 -1.83
N SER A 181 1.76 16.13 -1.24
CA SER A 181 2.86 15.16 -1.34
C SER A 181 2.86 14.25 -0.12
N SER A 182 3.32 13.02 -0.29
CA SER A 182 3.49 12.10 0.84
C SER A 182 4.70 11.18 0.70
N THR A 183 5.15 10.68 1.84
CA THR A 183 6.08 9.57 2.01
C THR A 183 5.40 8.53 2.89
N VAL A 184 5.15 7.35 2.33
CA VAL A 184 4.73 6.16 3.07
C VAL A 184 5.96 5.31 3.35
N ASN A 185 6.15 4.91 4.61
CA ASN A 185 7.12 3.90 5.01
C ASN A 185 6.36 2.71 5.59
N ILE A 186 6.67 1.51 5.11
CA ILE A 186 6.13 0.25 5.63
C ILE A 186 7.31 -0.61 6.08
N ILE A 187 7.23 -1.13 7.30
CA ILE A 187 8.19 -2.08 7.85
C ILE A 187 7.41 -3.29 8.35
N THR A 188 7.67 -4.46 7.78
CA THR A 188 7.03 -5.72 8.17
C THR A 188 8.08 -6.72 8.61
N THR A 189 7.70 -7.53 9.60
CA THR A 189 8.51 -8.65 10.09
C THR A 189 7.68 -9.92 10.07
N ASP A 190 8.33 -11.03 9.76
CA ASP A 190 7.75 -12.37 9.74
C ASP A 190 6.50 -12.48 8.86
N VAL A 191 6.49 -11.82 7.69
CA VAL A 191 5.43 -12.01 6.70
C VAL A 191 5.58 -13.40 6.10
N LYS A 192 4.57 -14.24 6.30
CA LYS A 192 4.56 -15.61 5.83
C LYS A 192 3.92 -15.71 4.46
N VAL A 193 4.54 -16.48 3.57
CA VAL A 193 4.04 -16.74 2.22
C VAL A 193 4.05 -18.23 1.97
N SER A 194 2.90 -18.81 1.63
CA SER A 194 2.81 -20.25 1.32
C SER A 194 3.61 -20.58 0.07
N LYS A 195 4.47 -21.60 0.12
CA LYS A 195 5.17 -22.08 -1.10
C LYS A 195 4.22 -22.73 -2.10
N ALA A 196 3.14 -23.34 -1.61
CA ALA A 196 2.16 -24.03 -2.45
C ALA A 196 1.30 -23.05 -3.25
N THR A 197 0.81 -21.98 -2.62
CA THR A 197 -0.11 -21.03 -3.26
C THR A 197 0.55 -19.73 -3.69
N GLN A 198 1.79 -19.45 -3.25
CA GLN A 198 2.50 -18.17 -3.43
C GLN A 198 1.73 -16.96 -2.88
N GLN A 199 0.84 -17.18 -1.90
CA GLN A 199 0.05 -16.13 -1.27
C GLN A 199 0.57 -15.82 0.13
N ILE A 200 0.52 -14.54 0.49
CA ILE A 200 0.72 -14.09 1.87
C ILE A 200 -0.34 -14.76 2.75
N THR A 201 0.09 -15.46 3.81
CA THR A 201 -0.78 -16.18 4.76
C THR A 201 -0.95 -15.42 6.06
N SER A 202 0.08 -14.73 6.55
CA SER A 202 0.03 -13.91 7.76
C SER A 202 1.21 -12.94 7.85
N GLY A 203 1.21 -12.07 8.85
CA GLY A 203 2.32 -11.18 9.17
C GLY A 203 1.82 -9.84 9.69
N THR A 204 2.72 -9.07 10.31
CA THR A 204 2.39 -7.74 10.82
C THR A 204 3.48 -6.74 10.52
N GLY A 205 3.12 -5.46 10.54
CA GLY A 205 4.07 -4.39 10.38
C GLY A 205 3.53 -3.05 10.82
N THR A 206 4.36 -2.04 10.65
CA THR A 206 4.00 -0.64 10.86
C THR A 206 3.92 0.06 9.51
N VAL A 207 2.96 0.97 9.39
CA VAL A 207 2.80 1.86 8.25
C VAL A 207 2.78 3.29 8.77
N LYS A 208 3.67 4.13 8.25
CA LYS A 208 3.71 5.56 8.58
C LYS A 208 3.59 6.37 7.30
N VAL A 209 2.68 7.33 7.27
CA VAL A 209 2.58 8.30 6.18
C VAL A 209 2.83 9.70 6.73
N THR A 210 3.67 10.45 6.05
CA THR A 210 3.95 11.87 6.35
C THR A 210 3.88 12.67 5.06
N GLY A 211 3.53 13.94 5.13
CA GLY A 211 3.48 14.76 3.93
C GLY A 211 3.11 16.21 4.18
N THR A 212 2.91 16.92 3.07
CA THR A 212 2.56 18.34 3.06
C THR A 212 1.45 18.58 2.06
N ALA A 213 0.36 19.20 2.50
CA ALA A 213 -0.73 19.62 1.63
C ALA A 213 -0.30 20.80 0.74
N SER A 214 -1.02 21.03 -0.36
CA SER A 214 -0.79 22.20 -1.22
C SER A 214 -0.95 23.55 -0.49
N THR A 215 -1.58 23.55 0.68
CA THR A 215 -1.70 24.72 1.57
C THR A 215 -0.43 24.98 2.40
N GLY A 216 0.58 24.11 2.33
CA GLY A 216 1.81 24.18 3.12
C GLY A 216 1.72 23.51 4.50
N GLU A 217 0.51 23.12 4.92
CA GLU A 217 0.29 22.42 6.20
C GLU A 217 0.78 20.97 6.11
N THR A 218 1.46 20.50 7.16
CA THR A 218 1.98 19.13 7.23
C THR A 218 0.99 18.16 7.88
N PHE A 219 1.19 16.87 7.65
CA PHE A 219 0.44 15.80 8.30
C PHE A 219 1.33 14.58 8.56
N SER A 220 0.97 13.81 9.59
CA SER A 220 1.63 12.55 9.92
C SER A 220 0.62 11.58 10.56
N TYR A 221 0.57 10.36 10.04
CA TYR A 221 -0.22 9.27 10.61
C TYR A 221 0.61 8.00 10.72
N SER A 222 0.29 7.18 11.71
CA SER A 222 0.88 5.85 11.91
C SER A 222 -0.23 4.85 12.15
N ALA A 223 -0.05 3.66 11.60
CA ALA A 223 -0.98 2.55 11.66
C ALA A 223 -0.22 1.22 11.74
N THR A 224 -0.91 0.17 12.19
CA THR A 224 -0.44 -1.21 12.13
C THR A 224 -1.09 -1.89 10.94
N ILE A 225 -0.30 -2.61 10.15
CA ILE A 225 -0.80 -3.52 9.11
C ILE A 225 -0.76 -4.96 9.61
N THR A 226 -1.84 -5.70 9.37
CA THR A 226 -1.93 -7.13 9.66
C THR A 226 -2.41 -7.87 8.43
N PHE A 227 -1.60 -8.79 7.92
CA PHE A 227 -1.97 -9.68 6.82
C PHE A 227 -2.80 -10.84 7.36
N LEU A 228 -3.95 -11.09 6.73
CA LEU A 228 -4.96 -12.05 7.19
C LEU A 228 -5.03 -13.32 6.34
N GLY A 229 -4.16 -13.45 5.35
CA GLY A 229 -4.27 -14.49 4.33
C GLY A 229 -5.31 -14.14 3.27
N SER A 230 -5.48 -15.05 2.29
CA SER A 230 -6.50 -14.94 1.23
C SER A 230 -6.56 -13.57 0.56
N LYS A 231 -5.37 -12.99 0.33
CA LYS A 231 -5.17 -11.66 -0.28
C LYS A 231 -5.86 -10.51 0.46
N LYS A 232 -5.85 -10.55 1.79
CA LYS A 232 -6.44 -9.53 2.66
C LYS A 232 -5.45 -9.02 3.70
N ALA A 233 -5.58 -7.75 4.05
CA ALA A 233 -4.92 -7.14 5.19
C ALA A 233 -5.81 -6.09 5.84
N ASN A 234 -5.57 -5.80 7.12
CA ASN A 234 -6.17 -4.68 7.82
C ASN A 234 -5.11 -3.65 8.16
N ILE A 235 -5.42 -2.36 7.96
CA ILE A 235 -4.65 -1.23 8.44
C ILE A 235 -5.44 -0.58 9.57
N VAL A 236 -4.86 -0.55 10.77
CA VAL A 236 -5.50 -0.05 11.99
C VAL A 236 -4.76 1.17 12.49
N PHE A 237 -5.45 2.30 12.55
CA PHE A 237 -4.91 3.56 13.07
C PHE A 237 -5.00 3.59 14.60
N ALA A 238 -4.21 4.48 15.23
CA ALA A 238 -4.28 4.70 16.68
C ALA A 238 -5.66 5.17 17.18
N SER A 239 -6.47 5.77 16.29
CA SER A 239 -7.87 6.12 16.54
C SER A 239 -8.79 4.90 16.71
N GLY A 240 -8.32 3.70 16.38
CA GLY A 240 -9.11 2.47 16.32
C GLY A 240 -9.84 2.26 15.00
N THR A 241 -9.79 3.22 14.07
CA THR A 241 -10.36 3.03 12.73
C THR A 241 -9.59 1.96 11.98
N THR A 242 -10.33 1.04 11.35
CA THR A 242 -9.78 -0.04 10.54
C THR A 242 -10.15 0.13 9.07
N TYR A 243 -9.16 0.00 8.20
CA TYR A 243 -9.32 0.00 6.75
C TYR A 243 -8.89 -1.37 6.21
N ALA A 244 -9.79 -2.05 5.50
CA ALA A 244 -9.50 -3.32 4.87
C ALA A 244 -8.84 -3.11 3.50
N VAL A 245 -7.83 -3.92 3.21
CA VAL A 245 -7.16 -4.03 1.92
C VAL A 245 -7.46 -5.43 1.36
N SER A 246 -7.84 -5.51 0.09
CA SER A 246 -8.06 -6.78 -0.60
C SER A 246 -7.57 -6.73 -2.05
N TRP A 247 -6.96 -7.81 -2.54
CA TRP A 247 -6.43 -7.93 -3.91
C TRP A 247 -6.60 -9.35 -4.49
#